data_AF-A0ABD0UY37-F1
#
_entry.id   AF-A0ABD0UY37-F1
#
_cell.length_a   1.000
_cell.length_b   1.000
_cell.length_c   1.000
_cell.angle_alpha   90.00
_cell.angle_beta   90.00
_cell.angle_gamma   90.00
#
_symmetry.space_group_name_H-M   'P 1'
#
loop_
_entity.id
_entity.type
_entity.pdbx_description
1 polymer ?
#
loop_
_entity_poly.entity_id
_entity_poly.type
_entity_poly.pdbx_seq_one_letter_code
_entity_poly.pdbx_strand_id
1 'polypeptide(L)'
;MGDSVITPEDVLESLMNDGTIDAIRQKIINQLKGNEELKRNTITMVEQSKVLNTAGAEKQTKRELFDALRQELESPVLEKASKAVWELILDNNGLGKEISEVVERVYRRLSGIELPPPPPPPPPAQLANGSEEKVKDLYMAESSARKRTFGEMNAQDVAQTVPNRSGDHLPVP
;
A
#
# COMPACT_ATOMS: atom_id res chain seq x y z
N MET A 1 24.65 -32.43 -1.80
CA MET A 1 24.63 -30.95 -1.85
C MET A 1 23.98 -30.55 -0.55
N GLY A 2 24.69 -29.81 0.32
CA GLY A 2 24.19 -29.51 1.65
C GLY A 2 22.93 -28.66 1.54
N ASP A 3 21.85 -29.10 2.16
CA ASP A 3 20.71 -28.25 2.48
C ASP A 3 21.23 -27.21 3.47
N SER A 4 21.84 -26.13 2.96
CA SER A 4 22.16 -24.98 3.77
C SER A 4 20.83 -24.41 4.23
N VAL A 5 20.55 -24.58 5.53
CA VAL A 5 19.40 -23.97 6.18
C VAL A 5 19.53 -22.47 5.99
N ILE A 6 18.63 -21.88 5.21
CA ILE A 6 18.56 -20.42 5.02
C ILE A 6 18.19 -19.79 6.35
N THR A 7 19.01 -18.87 6.83
CA THR A 7 18.74 -18.14 8.07
C THR A 7 18.01 -16.82 7.79
N PRO A 8 17.36 -16.22 8.80
CA PRO A 8 16.78 -14.89 8.67
C PRO A 8 17.80 -13.82 8.24
N GLU A 9 19.06 -13.97 8.66
CA GLU A 9 20.16 -13.06 8.31
C GLU A 9 20.47 -13.12 6.82
N ASP A 10 20.46 -14.30 6.20
CA ASP A 10 20.67 -14.47 4.74
C ASP A 10 19.58 -13.73 3.94
N VAL A 11 18.32 -13.82 4.40
CA VAL A 11 17.19 -13.11 3.79
C VAL A 11 17.35 -11.61 3.95
N LEU A 12 17.73 -11.14 5.14
CA LEU A 12 17.94 -9.73 5.43
C LEU A 12 19.08 -9.15 4.60
N GLU A 13 20.21 -9.86 4.50
CA GLU A 13 21.36 -9.46 3.69
C GLU A 13 20.97 -9.34 2.21
N SER A 14 20.21 -10.31 1.67
CA SER A 14 19.70 -10.22 0.29
C SER A 14 18.83 -8.98 0.07
N LEU A 15 17.89 -8.69 0.98
CA LEU A 15 16.98 -7.54 0.89
C LEU A 15 17.71 -6.19 1.03
N MET A 16 18.80 -6.15 1.78
CA MET A 16 19.65 -4.97 1.91
C MET A 16 20.46 -4.73 0.64
N ASN A 17 20.99 -5.79 0.04
CA ASN A 17 21.89 -5.71 -1.11
C ASN A 17 21.17 -5.40 -2.43
N ASP A 18 19.88 -5.74 -2.57
CA ASP A 18 19.10 -5.50 -3.79
C ASP A 18 18.28 -4.19 -3.76
N GLY A 19 18.39 -3.41 -2.68
CA GLY A 19 17.69 -2.13 -2.50
C GLY A 19 16.22 -2.27 -2.11
N THR A 20 15.73 -3.47 -1.83
CA THR A 20 14.33 -3.70 -1.44
C THR A 20 13.99 -3.02 -0.12
N ILE A 21 14.89 -3.02 0.87
CA ILE A 21 14.68 -2.30 2.14
C ILE A 21 14.52 -0.80 1.90
N ASP A 22 15.33 -0.22 1.01
CA ASP A 22 15.23 1.20 0.67
C ASP A 22 13.90 1.53 -0.03
N ALA A 23 13.45 0.64 -0.93
CA ALA A 23 12.16 0.77 -1.59
C ALA A 23 10.99 0.69 -0.61
N ILE A 24 11.04 -0.23 0.37
CA ILE A 24 10.04 -0.35 1.45
C ILE A 24 10.05 0.91 2.30
N ARG A 25 11.23 1.39 2.72
CA ARG A 25 11.36 2.65 3.48
C ARG A 25 10.74 3.82 2.72
N GLN A 26 10.99 3.92 1.41
CA GLN A 26 10.43 4.99 0.58
C GLN A 26 8.89 4.90 0.48
N LYS A 27 8.33 3.69 0.37
CA LYS A 27 6.87 3.48 0.42
C LYS A 27 6.28 3.94 1.76
N ILE A 28 6.89 3.56 2.88
CA ILE A 28 6.45 3.99 4.23
C ILE A 28 6.45 5.52 4.33
N ILE A 29 7.56 6.17 3.93
CA ILE A 29 7.67 7.64 3.96
C ILE A 29 6.57 8.29 3.11
N ASN A 30 6.30 7.77 1.92
CA ASN A 30 5.29 8.32 1.02
C ASN A 30 3.87 8.19 1.61
N GLN A 31 3.55 7.05 2.22
CA GLN A 31 2.25 6.87 2.88
C GLN A 31 2.09 7.78 4.10
N LEU A 32 3.14 7.95 4.93
CA LEU A 32 3.09 8.91 6.05
C LEU A 32 2.92 10.35 5.58
N LYS A 33 3.63 10.76 4.52
CA LYS A 33 3.48 12.11 3.92
C LYS A 33 2.07 12.35 3.40
N GLY A 34 1.40 11.30 2.94
CA GLY A 34 0.00 11.32 2.50
C GLY A 34 -1.03 11.16 3.62
N ASN A 35 -0.61 10.92 4.87
CA ASN A 35 -1.53 10.66 5.97
C ASN A 35 -2.18 11.97 6.47
N GLU A 36 -3.44 12.18 6.08
CA GLU A 36 -4.22 13.36 6.47
C GLU A 36 -4.57 13.40 7.96
N GLU A 37 -4.66 12.25 8.63
CA GLU A 37 -4.89 12.22 10.07
C GLU A 37 -3.68 12.74 10.84
N LEU A 38 -2.47 12.33 10.46
CA LEU A 38 -1.22 12.81 11.06
C LEU A 38 -1.05 14.32 10.82
N LYS A 39 -1.38 14.80 9.63
CA LYS A 39 -1.41 16.25 9.31
C LYS A 39 -2.41 16.99 10.18
N ARG A 40 -3.65 16.53 10.26
CA ARG A 40 -4.70 17.16 11.07
C ARG A 40 -4.31 17.19 12.55
N ASN A 41 -3.76 16.09 13.05
CA ASN A 41 -3.30 16.04 14.43
C ASN A 41 -2.17 17.05 14.70
N THR A 42 -1.21 17.16 13.79
CA THR A 42 -0.12 18.14 13.89
C THR A 42 -0.67 19.57 13.90
N ILE A 43 -1.66 19.89 13.05
CA ILE A 43 -2.34 21.19 13.04
C ILE A 43 -2.99 21.46 14.40
N THR A 44 -3.77 20.51 14.93
CA THR A 44 -4.41 20.66 16.25
C THR A 44 -3.39 20.87 17.38
N MET A 45 -2.25 20.20 17.32
CA MET A 45 -1.17 20.40 18.30
C MET A 45 -0.55 21.80 18.20
N VAL A 46 -0.40 22.33 16.98
CA VAL A 46 0.04 23.72 16.76
C VAL A 46 -0.99 24.70 17.29
N GLU A 47 -2.29 24.50 17.02
CA GLU A 47 -3.37 25.35 17.54
C GLU A 47 -3.41 25.38 19.07
N GLN A 48 -3.10 24.25 19.71
CA GLN A 48 -3.05 24.09 21.17
C GLN A 48 -1.68 24.43 21.78
N SER A 49 -0.70 24.87 20.98
CA SER A 49 0.67 25.14 21.43
C SER A 49 0.70 26.21 22.51
N LYS A 50 1.46 25.96 23.58
CA LYS A 50 1.71 26.96 24.62
C LYS A 50 2.54 28.11 24.07
N VAL A 51 3.51 27.83 23.20
CA VAL A 51 4.34 28.87 22.56
C VAL A 51 3.47 29.90 21.84
N LEU A 52 2.48 29.46 21.08
CA LEU A 52 1.59 30.36 20.35
C LEU A 52 0.52 31.02 21.23
N ASN A 53 0.05 30.31 22.27
CA ASN A 53 -1.01 30.80 23.15
C ASN A 53 -0.50 31.61 24.37
N THR A 54 0.81 31.84 24.49
CA THR A 54 1.40 32.65 25.57
C THR A 54 1.40 34.13 25.22
N ALA A 55 1.05 34.99 26.19
CA ALA A 55 1.11 36.43 26.02
C ALA A 55 2.53 36.92 25.68
N GLY A 56 2.68 37.75 24.65
CA GLY A 56 3.98 38.21 24.17
C GLY A 56 4.55 37.41 23.00
N ALA A 57 3.90 36.31 22.59
CA ALA A 57 4.25 35.58 21.36
C ALA A 57 4.22 36.49 20.12
N GLU A 58 3.32 37.49 20.11
CA GLU A 58 3.20 38.48 19.03
C GLU A 58 4.43 39.42 18.90
N LYS A 59 5.28 39.47 19.93
CA LYS A 59 6.50 40.30 19.95
C LYS A 59 7.75 39.53 19.57
N GLN A 60 7.66 38.21 19.47
CA GLN A 60 8.76 37.35 19.07
C GLN A 60 8.95 37.39 17.56
N THR A 61 10.19 37.17 17.12
CA THR A 61 10.47 37.02 15.69
C THR A 61 9.92 35.68 15.19
N LYS A 62 9.67 35.62 13.87
CA LYS A 62 9.25 34.36 13.22
C LYS A 62 10.19 33.20 13.55
N ARG A 63 11.50 33.44 13.57
CA ARG A 63 12.49 32.41 13.88
C ARG A 63 12.33 31.88 15.30
N GLU A 64 12.25 32.77 16.29
CA GLU A 64 12.08 32.38 17.70
C GLU A 64 10.80 31.58 17.90
N LEU A 65 9.69 31.98 17.26
CA LEU A 65 8.44 31.23 17.31
C LEU A 65 8.58 29.83 16.70
N PHE A 66 9.21 29.69 15.53
CA PHE A 66 9.41 28.38 14.91
C PHE A 66 10.35 27.49 15.73
N ASP A 67 11.44 28.04 16.26
CA ASP A 67 12.40 27.29 17.07
C ASP A 67 11.75 26.83 18.39
N ALA A 68 11.00 27.70 19.06
CA ALA A 68 10.25 27.35 20.28
C ALA A 68 9.11 26.35 20.00
N LEU A 69 8.36 26.54 18.92
CA LEU A 69 7.29 25.61 18.51
C LEU A 69 7.85 24.23 18.17
N ARG A 70 9.01 24.18 17.49
CA ARG A 70 9.72 22.92 17.24
C ARG A 70 10.14 22.26 18.54
N GLN A 71 10.72 23.01 19.47
CA GLN A 71 11.13 22.48 20.77
C GLN A 71 9.95 21.90 21.56
N GLU A 72 8.77 22.52 21.46
CA GLU A 72 7.55 22.03 22.11
C GLU A 72 6.96 20.79 21.43
N LEU A 73 6.87 20.81 20.09
CA LEU A 73 6.05 19.86 19.33
C LEU A 73 6.82 18.72 18.67
N GLU A 74 8.15 18.80 18.54
CA GLU A 74 8.94 17.79 17.84
C GLU A 74 8.76 16.39 18.45
N SER A 75 8.92 16.23 19.77
CA SER A 75 8.72 14.92 20.43
C SER A 75 7.31 14.35 20.23
N PRO A 76 6.21 15.05 20.60
CA PRO A 76 4.88 14.46 20.50
C PRO A 76 4.42 14.23 19.06
N VAL A 77 4.87 15.03 18.08
CA VAL A 77 4.60 14.77 16.65
C VAL A 77 5.37 13.54 16.17
N LEU A 78 6.65 13.43 16.54
CA LEU A 78 7.47 12.26 16.17
C LEU A 78 6.96 10.97 16.81
N GLU A 79 6.45 11.02 18.05
CA GLU A 79 5.83 9.88 18.72
C GLU A 79 4.62 9.36 17.94
N LYS A 80 3.73 10.27 17.49
CA LYS A 80 2.57 9.91 16.68
C LYS A 80 2.97 9.36 15.32
N ALA A 81 3.97 9.97 14.67
CA ALA A 81 4.50 9.47 13.40
C ALA A 81 5.12 8.07 13.57
N SER A 82 5.89 7.84 14.64
CA SER A 82 6.49 6.55 14.98
C SER A 82 5.42 5.48 15.18
N LYS A 83 4.35 5.80 15.92
CA LYS A 83 3.21 4.90 16.09
C LYS A 83 2.56 4.54 14.74
N ALA A 84 2.31 5.54 13.90
CA ALA A 84 1.72 5.33 12.58
C ALA A 84 2.61 4.46 11.66
N VAL A 85 3.94 4.57 11.77
CA VAL A 85 4.88 3.69 11.05
C VAL A 85 4.71 2.24 11.50
N TRP A 86 4.67 1.98 12.81
CA TRP A 86 4.50 0.63 13.32
C TRP A 86 3.15 0.04 12.94
N GLU A 87 2.08 0.82 13.02
CA GLU A 87 0.75 0.42 12.56
C GLU A 87 0.78 0.03 11.08
N LEU A 88 1.51 0.79 10.24
CA LEU A 88 1.63 0.49 8.82
C LEU A 88 2.46 -0.77 8.52
N ILE A 89 3.55 -0.98 9.27
CA ILE A 89 4.42 -2.16 9.11
C ILE A 89 3.73 -3.44 9.60
N LEU A 90 2.93 -3.34 10.66
CA LEU A 90 2.25 -4.47 11.29
C LEU A 90 0.88 -4.76 10.67
N ASP A 91 0.42 -3.94 9.74
CA ASP A 91 -0.87 -4.12 9.06
C ASP A 91 -0.85 -5.38 8.16
N ASN A 92 -1.73 -6.32 8.47
CA ASN A 92 -1.86 -7.59 7.73
C ASN A 92 -2.63 -7.46 6.41
N ASN A 93 -3.19 -6.29 6.11
CA ASN A 93 -4.05 -6.08 4.93
C ASN A 93 -3.48 -5.09 3.91
N GLY A 94 -2.48 -4.30 4.27
CA GLY A 94 -1.84 -3.30 3.43
C GLY A 94 -0.34 -3.51 3.30
N LEU A 95 0.45 -2.49 3.66
CA LEU A 95 1.90 -2.50 3.42
C LEU A 95 2.62 -3.60 4.20
N GLY A 96 2.20 -3.92 5.44
CA GLY A 96 2.78 -5.02 6.21
C GLY A 96 2.62 -6.39 5.53
N LYS A 97 1.50 -6.61 4.84
CA LYS A 97 1.30 -7.79 3.96
C LYS A 97 2.29 -7.81 2.81
N GLU A 98 2.46 -6.69 2.10
CA GLU A 98 3.44 -6.57 1.01
C GLU A 98 4.86 -6.86 1.51
N ILE A 99 5.25 -6.34 2.68
CA ILE A 99 6.55 -6.60 3.31
C ILE A 99 6.70 -8.10 3.56
N SER A 100 5.69 -8.74 4.15
CA SER A 100 5.70 -10.18 4.45
C SER A 100 5.84 -11.03 3.18
N GLU A 101 5.11 -10.71 2.12
CA GLU A 101 5.18 -11.39 0.82
C GLU A 101 6.55 -11.23 0.15
N VAL A 102 7.16 -10.07 0.28
CA VAL A 102 8.52 -9.80 -0.25
C VAL A 102 9.56 -10.64 0.50
N VAL A 103 9.50 -10.66 1.83
CA VAL A 103 10.39 -11.47 2.68
C VAL A 103 10.21 -12.96 2.34
N GLU A 104 8.97 -13.44 2.24
CA GLU A 104 8.70 -14.84 1.88
C GLU A 104 9.23 -15.17 0.48
N ARG A 105 9.05 -14.27 -0.50
CA ARG A 105 9.55 -14.46 -1.87
C ARG A 105 11.08 -14.63 -1.89
N VAL A 106 11.81 -13.79 -1.15
CA VAL A 106 13.26 -13.89 -1.06
C VAL A 106 13.67 -15.17 -0.35
N TYR A 107 13.00 -15.52 0.75
CA TYR A 107 13.25 -16.78 1.44
C TYR A 107 13.06 -18.00 0.53
N ARG A 108 11.96 -18.06 -0.24
CA ARG A 108 11.68 -19.16 -1.19
C ARG A 108 12.75 -19.27 -2.27
N ARG A 109 13.17 -18.13 -2.81
CA ARG A 109 14.24 -18.04 -3.81
C ARG A 109 15.56 -18.57 -3.26
N LEU A 110 15.96 -18.12 -2.07
CA LEU A 110 17.20 -18.59 -1.42
C LEU A 110 17.13 -20.08 -1.07
N SER A 111 15.95 -20.55 -0.67
CA SER A 111 15.71 -21.97 -0.33
C SER A 111 15.63 -22.89 -1.56
N GLY A 112 15.70 -22.37 -2.78
CA GLY A 112 15.52 -23.16 -4.01
C GLY A 112 14.10 -23.72 -4.20
N ILE A 113 13.10 -23.18 -3.50
CA ILE A 113 11.67 -23.53 -3.62
C ILE A 113 11.00 -22.69 -4.72
N GLU A 114 11.78 -22.05 -5.59
CA GLU A 114 11.26 -21.31 -6.74
C GLU A 114 10.58 -22.29 -7.69
N LEU A 115 9.26 -22.11 -7.89
CA LEU A 115 8.45 -22.98 -8.75
C LEU A 115 9.11 -23.09 -10.13
N PRO A 116 9.30 -24.30 -10.69
CA PRO A 116 9.84 -24.45 -12.04
C PRO A 116 8.96 -23.65 -13.01
N PRO A 117 9.56 -22.98 -14.02
CA PRO A 117 8.79 -22.26 -15.01
C PRO A 117 7.75 -23.19 -15.64
N PRO A 118 6.53 -22.70 -15.93
CA PRO A 118 5.52 -23.52 -16.59
C PRO A 118 6.15 -24.11 -17.86
N PRO A 119 5.91 -25.41 -18.15
CA PRO A 119 6.49 -26.05 -19.33
C PRO A 119 6.15 -25.22 -20.58
N PRO A 120 7.08 -25.10 -21.55
CA PRO A 120 6.81 -24.38 -22.77
C PRO A 120 5.55 -24.96 -23.43
N PRO A 121 4.68 -24.12 -24.02
CA PRO A 121 3.49 -24.60 -24.71
C PRO A 121 3.93 -25.61 -25.79
N PRO A 122 3.22 -26.74 -25.94
CA PRO A 122 3.58 -27.74 -26.91
C PRO A 122 3.66 -27.11 -28.32
N PRO A 123 4.68 -27.45 -29.13
CA PRO A 123 4.77 -26.95 -30.50
C PRO A 123 3.50 -27.33 -31.27
N PRO A 124 3.02 -26.47 -32.19
CA PRO A 124 1.83 -26.77 -32.98
C PRO A 124 2.03 -28.10 -33.73
N ALA A 125 1.16 -29.06 -33.44
CA ALA A 125 1.18 -30.38 -34.03
C ALA A 125 1.06 -30.27 -35.55
N GLN A 126 2.11 -30.67 -36.27
CA GLN A 126 2.01 -30.96 -37.69
C GLN A 126 1.26 -32.29 -37.83
N LEU A 127 0.07 -32.20 -38.44
CA LEU A 127 -0.73 -33.35 -38.86
C LEU A 127 0.09 -34.26 -39.78
N ALA A 128 0.45 -35.44 -39.28
CA ALA A 128 0.84 -36.57 -40.11
C ALA A 128 0.07 -37.80 -39.62
N ASN A 129 -0.71 -38.36 -40.55
CA ASN A 129 -1.62 -39.48 -40.42
C ASN A 129 -1.04 -40.73 -39.75
N GLY A 130 -1.87 -41.35 -38.90
CA GLY A 130 -2.23 -42.75 -39.04
C GLY A 130 -1.60 -43.74 -38.07
N SER A 131 -2.33 -44.11 -37.01
CA SER A 131 -2.81 -45.48 -36.75
C SER A 131 -3.52 -45.59 -35.39
N GLU A 132 -4.73 -46.14 -35.42
CA GLU A 132 -5.61 -46.57 -34.32
C GLU A 132 -4.87 -47.58 -33.39
N GLU A 133 -5.17 -47.87 -32.13
CA GLU A 133 -6.44 -48.05 -31.41
C GLU A 133 -6.08 -48.32 -29.92
N LYS A 134 -6.73 -47.68 -28.93
CA LYS A 134 -7.50 -48.36 -27.87
C LYS A 134 -8.14 -47.39 -26.87
N VAL A 135 -9.45 -47.56 -26.75
CA VAL A 135 -10.41 -46.83 -25.93
C VAL A 135 -10.53 -47.45 -24.53
N LYS A 136 -10.67 -46.61 -23.49
CA LYS A 136 -11.63 -46.70 -22.36
C LYS A 136 -11.51 -45.43 -21.52
N ASP A 137 -12.44 -44.49 -21.68
CA ASP A 137 -13.65 -44.28 -20.85
C ASP A 137 -13.34 -44.02 -19.36
N LEU A 138 -13.96 -43.10 -18.63
CA LEU A 138 -14.79 -41.92 -18.84
C LEU A 138 -15.12 -41.47 -17.39
N TYR A 139 -14.82 -40.24 -17.00
CA TYR A 139 -15.83 -39.43 -16.30
C TYR A 139 -15.53 -37.94 -16.55
N MET A 140 -16.34 -37.37 -17.45
CA MET A 140 -16.74 -35.96 -17.49
C MET A 140 -17.42 -35.60 -16.15
N ALA A 141 -17.63 -34.36 -15.73
CA ALA A 141 -17.85 -33.07 -16.38
C ALA A 141 -17.73 -32.01 -15.25
N GLU A 142 -17.66 -30.69 -15.42
CA GLU A 142 -17.66 -29.80 -16.56
C GLU A 142 -17.24 -28.44 -15.96
N SER A 143 -16.18 -27.84 -16.50
CA SER A 143 -15.90 -26.41 -16.28
C SER A 143 -16.78 -25.62 -17.24
N SER A 144 -17.78 -24.91 -16.72
CA SER A 144 -18.60 -24.04 -17.54
C SER A 144 -17.88 -22.72 -17.82
N ALA A 145 -17.69 -22.48 -19.11
CA ALA A 145 -17.08 -21.31 -19.70
C ALA A 145 -17.87 -20.01 -19.44
N ARG A 146 -17.16 -18.88 -19.37
CA ARG A 146 -17.57 -17.59 -20.00
C ARG A 146 -16.41 -16.58 -19.97
N LYS A 147 -15.71 -16.45 -21.11
CA LYS A 147 -15.04 -15.21 -21.51
C LYS A 147 -15.97 -14.43 -22.44
N ARG A 148 -16.19 -13.14 -22.17
CA ARG A 148 -16.61 -12.08 -23.13
C ARG A 148 -16.02 -10.76 -22.62
N THR A 149 -14.89 -10.29 -23.15
CA THR A 149 -14.70 -9.37 -24.30
C THR A 149 -15.12 -7.92 -24.03
N PHE A 150 -14.09 -7.09 -23.92
CA PHE A 150 -13.90 -5.69 -24.36
C PHE A 150 -15.11 -4.93 -24.95
N GLY A 151 -15.33 -3.70 -24.46
CA GLY A 151 -16.25 -2.71 -25.02
C GLY A 151 -16.17 -1.39 -24.26
N GLU A 152 -15.23 -0.54 -24.66
CA GLU A 152 -15.14 0.89 -24.33
C GLU A 152 -16.26 1.66 -25.05
N MET A 153 -17.03 2.48 -24.33
CA MET A 153 -17.88 3.54 -24.89
C MET A 153 -18.02 4.69 -23.90
N ASN A 154 -17.31 5.76 -24.23
CA ASN A 154 -17.44 7.12 -23.70
C ASN A 154 -18.77 7.73 -24.15
N ALA A 155 -19.52 8.34 -23.24
CA ALA A 155 -20.44 9.44 -23.55
C ALA A 155 -20.65 10.30 -22.29
N GLN A 156 -20.08 11.50 -22.33
CA GLN A 156 -20.43 12.62 -21.48
C GLN A 156 -21.92 12.94 -21.63
N ASP A 157 -22.62 13.18 -20.52
CA ASP A 157 -23.70 14.16 -20.51
C ASP A 157 -23.58 15.01 -19.26
N VAL A 158 -23.56 16.31 -19.52
CA VAL A 158 -23.44 17.42 -18.59
C VAL A 158 -24.84 18.00 -18.45
N ALA A 159 -25.38 18.03 -17.25
CA ALA A 159 -26.53 18.89 -16.96
C ALA A 159 -26.46 19.37 -15.51
N GLN A 160 -25.77 20.50 -15.34
CA GLN A 160 -26.01 21.42 -14.23
C GLN A 160 -27.46 21.93 -14.32
N THR A 161 -28.23 21.86 -13.24
CA THR A 161 -29.21 22.90 -12.89
C THR A 161 -29.49 22.88 -11.37
N VAL A 162 -28.87 23.81 -10.64
CA VAL A 162 -29.45 24.53 -9.49
C VAL A 162 -29.72 25.96 -10.01
N PRO A 163 -30.71 26.75 -9.53
CA PRO A 163 -30.80 27.14 -8.12
C PRO A 163 -32.20 27.54 -7.58
N ASN A 164 -32.18 28.06 -6.33
CA ASN A 164 -33.05 29.10 -5.74
C ASN A 164 -34.18 28.57 -4.82
N ARG A 165 -34.54 29.12 -3.65
CA ARG A 165 -33.96 30.03 -2.63
C ARG A 165 -35.05 30.23 -1.54
N SER A 166 -34.62 30.33 -0.28
CA SER A 166 -35.18 31.02 0.90
C SER A 166 -36.59 30.70 1.45
N GLY A 167 -36.63 30.65 2.79
CA GLY A 167 -37.83 30.84 3.60
C GLY A 167 -37.59 30.53 5.09
N ASP A 168 -36.96 31.47 5.81
CA ASP A 168 -36.92 31.53 7.29
C ASP A 168 -38.32 31.48 7.92
N HIS A 169 -38.46 30.83 9.09
CA HIS A 169 -39.12 31.40 10.28
C HIS A 169 -39.07 30.43 11.48
N LEU A 170 -38.43 30.84 12.59
CA LEU A 170 -38.62 30.29 13.94
C LEU A 170 -39.59 31.18 14.72
N PRO A 171 -40.37 30.61 15.66
CA PRO A 171 -40.49 31.31 16.95
C PRO A 171 -40.47 30.34 18.15
N VAL A 172 -39.89 30.78 19.26
CA VAL A 172 -39.98 30.16 20.59
C VAL A 172 -40.10 31.33 21.60
N PRO A 173 -40.85 31.17 22.71
CA PRO A 173 -41.59 32.23 23.40
C PRO A 173 -40.77 33.13 24.33
#